data_AF-A0AAX2F7G5-F1
#
_entry.id   AF-A0AAX2F7G5-F1
#
_cell.length_a   1.000
_cell.length_b   1.000
_cell.length_c   1.000
_cell.angle_alpha   90.00
_cell.angle_beta   90.00
_cell.angle_gamma   90.00
#
_symmetry.space_group_name_H-M   'P 1'
#
loop_
_entity.id
_entity.type
_entity.pdbx_description
1 polymer ?
#
loop_
_entity_poly.entity_id
_entity_poly.type
_entity_poly.pdbx_seq_one_letter_code
_entity_poly.pdbx_strand_id
1 'polypeptide(L)'
;MKTYEFHYSIHEVDGKEVELIECTTWPRLDVQVIRTTPERFEEDLKIIKSRGLYGYSPLDKTFILLHAGGEGNGELTQSNVKEILNGMKEIMNAAVRWWMKNKNNIK
;
A
#
# COMPACT_ATOMS: atom_id res chain seq x y z
N MET A 1 -3.95 -16.50 -11.75
CA MET A 1 -3.62 -15.52 -10.70
C MET A 1 -4.42 -14.27 -11.02
N LYS A 2 -5.09 -13.64 -10.04
CA LYS A 2 -5.76 -12.36 -10.30
C LYS A 2 -4.69 -11.32 -10.68
N THR A 3 -4.96 -10.53 -11.71
CA THR A 3 -4.06 -9.45 -12.13
C THR A 3 -4.57 -8.17 -11.50
N TYR A 4 -3.68 -7.43 -10.83
CA TYR A 4 -3.98 -6.13 -10.27
C TYR A 4 -3.25 -5.07 -11.07
N GLU A 5 -3.98 -4.03 -11.47
CA GLU A 5 -3.41 -2.88 -12.15
C GLU A 5 -3.12 -1.80 -11.13
N PHE A 6 -1.86 -1.34 -11.12
CA PHE A 6 -1.38 -0.33 -10.21
C PHE A 6 -0.80 0.85 -10.98
N HIS A 7 -1.01 2.05 -10.47
CA HIS A 7 -0.29 3.24 -10.90
C HIS A 7 0.28 3.99 -9.71
N TYR A 8 1.33 4.76 -9.97
CA TYR A 8 1.93 5.65 -8.98
C TYR A 8 1.46 7.08 -9.22
N SER A 9 1.23 7.81 -8.13
CA SER A 9 0.87 9.22 -8.13
C SER A 9 1.46 9.93 -6.92
N ILE A 10 1.58 11.25 -7.02
CA ILE A 10 1.95 12.13 -5.92
C ILE A 10 0.79 13.10 -5.70
N HIS A 11 0.30 13.16 -4.46
CA HIS A 11 -0.77 14.05 -4.06
C HIS A 11 -0.25 15.04 -3.01
N GLU A 12 -0.74 16.27 -3.02
CA GLU A 12 -0.51 17.22 -1.92
C GLU A 12 -1.64 17.10 -0.89
N VAL A 13 -1.28 16.80 0.36
CA VAL A 13 -2.20 16.73 1.50
C VAL A 13 -1.64 17.58 2.63
N ASP A 14 -2.38 18.60 3.06
CA ASP A 14 -1.96 19.55 4.10
C ASP A 14 -0.56 20.16 3.87
N GLY A 15 -0.25 20.49 2.61
CA GLY A 15 1.04 21.05 2.20
C GLY A 15 2.20 20.06 2.21
N LYS A 16 1.92 18.75 2.24
CA LYS A 16 2.92 17.68 2.16
C LYS A 16 2.65 16.78 0.97
N GLU A 17 3.69 16.42 0.25
CA GLU A 17 3.63 15.41 -0.80
C GLU A 17 3.43 14.02 -0.20
N VAL A 18 2.47 13.29 -0.77
CA VAL A 18 2.09 11.93 -0.40
C VAL A 18 2.20 11.08 -1.66
N GLU A 19 3.11 10.12 -1.61
CA GLU A 19 3.28 9.12 -2.66
C GLU A 19 2.25 8.01 -2.49
N LEU A 20 1.45 7.76 -3.53
CA LEU A 20 0.43 6.71 -3.55
C LEU A 20 0.74 5.68 -4.65
N ILE A 21 0.38 4.43 -4.36
CA ILE A 21 0.17 3.38 -5.35
C ILE A 21 -1.31 3.05 -5.32
N GLU A 22 -1.99 3.41 -6.39
CA GLU A 22 -3.44 3.28 -6.52
C GLU A 22 -3.78 2.03 -7.32
N CYS A 23 -4.83 1.32 -6.91
CA CYS A 23 -5.24 0.04 -7.50
C CYS A 23 -6.54 0.20 -8.28
N THR A 24 -6.48 0.35 -9.61
CA THR A 24 -7.68 0.55 -10.43
C THR A 24 -8.60 -0.67 -10.42
N THR A 25 -8.02 -1.87 -10.34
CA THR A 25 -8.77 -3.14 -10.22
C THR A 25 -9.51 -3.29 -8.88
N TRP A 26 -9.08 -2.56 -7.84
CA TRP A 26 -9.72 -2.58 -6.53
C TRP A 26 -9.50 -1.23 -5.81
N PRO A 27 -10.32 -0.21 -6.13
CA PRO A 27 -10.12 1.16 -5.66
C PRO A 27 -10.17 1.33 -4.13
N ARG A 28 -10.65 0.35 -3.36
CA ARG A 28 -10.60 0.39 -1.87
C ARG A 28 -9.18 0.29 -1.28
N LEU A 29 -8.17 -0.03 -2.09
CA LEU A 29 -6.81 -0.31 -1.60
C LEU A 29 -5.77 0.54 -2.31
N ASP A 30 -5.85 1.84 -2.09
CA ASP A 30 -4.73 2.73 -2.32
C ASP A 30 -3.74 2.56 -1.17
N VAL A 31 -2.46 2.56 -1.49
CA VAL A 31 -1.40 2.39 -0.51
C VAL A 31 -0.44 3.56 -0.59
N GLN A 32 -0.15 4.14 0.57
CA GLN A 32 0.86 5.16 0.70
C GLN A 32 2.24 4.53 0.77
N VAL A 33 3.19 5.11 0.04
CA VAL A 33 4.60 4.79 0.16
C VAL A 33 5.20 5.61 1.28
N ILE A 34 5.66 4.94 2.34
CA ILE A 34 6.44 5.54 3.42
C ILE A 34 7.91 5.26 3.14
N ARG A 35 8.66 6.28 2.74
CA ARG A 35 10.11 6.17 2.58
C ARG A 35 10.80 6.04 3.93
N THR A 36 11.81 5.17 3.98
CA THR A 36 12.64 4.90 5.17
C THR A 36 14.07 4.57 4.71
N THR A 37 14.97 4.33 5.66
CA THR A 37 16.32 3.82 5.39
C THR A 37 16.53 2.47 6.10
N PRO A 38 17.52 1.64 5.68
CA PRO A 38 17.82 0.39 6.35
C PRO A 38 18.08 0.52 7.86
N GLU A 39 18.69 1.62 8.29
CA GLU A 39 19.03 1.90 9.70
C GLU A 39 17.78 2.20 10.53
N ARG A 40 16.82 2.91 9.94
CA ARG A 40 15.57 3.32 10.61
C ARG A 40 14.41 2.34 10.45
N PHE A 41 14.54 1.38 9.53
CA PHE A 41 13.45 0.53 9.08
C PHE A 41 12.69 -0.15 10.23
N GLU A 42 13.38 -0.72 11.22
CA GLU A 42 12.71 -1.42 12.32
C GLU A 42 11.93 -0.47 13.24
N GLU A 43 12.46 0.75 13.45
CA GLU A 43 11.78 1.80 14.22
C GLU A 43 10.56 2.32 13.48
N ASP A 44 10.71 2.69 12.21
CA ASP A 44 9.63 3.18 11.37
C ASP A 44 8.56 2.09 11.17
N LEU A 45 8.94 0.82 10.99
CA LEU A 45 8.01 -0.31 10.90
C LEU A 45 7.20 -0.50 12.18
N LYS A 46 7.81 -0.33 13.35
CA LYS A 46 7.09 -0.39 14.63
C LYS A 46 6.02 0.70 14.73
N ILE A 47 6.31 1.89 14.22
CA ILE A 47 5.36 3.00 14.17
C ILE A 47 4.23 2.73 13.17
N ILE A 48 4.55 2.20 11.97
CA ILE A 48 3.54 1.93 10.93
C ILE A 48 2.61 0.77 11.31
N LYS A 49 3.11 -0.25 12.02
CA LYS A 49 2.31 -1.40 12.48
C LYS A 49 1.05 -1.03 13.27
N SER A 50 1.07 0.08 13.99
CA SER A 50 -0.09 0.54 14.77
C SER A 50 -1.10 1.36 13.96
N ARG A 51 -0.78 1.73 12.71
CA ARG A 51 -1.58 2.65 11.89
C ARG A 51 -2.57 1.97 10.95
N GLY A 52 -2.35 0.70 10.59
CA GLY A 52 -3.25 -0.01 9.69
C GLY A 52 -2.63 -1.24 9.04
N LEU A 53 -3.23 -1.69 7.94
CA LEU A 53 -2.66 -2.76 7.11
C LEU A 53 -1.41 -2.23 6.40
N TYR A 54 -0.34 -3.01 6.41
CA TYR A 54 0.96 -2.61 5.85
C TYR A 54 1.58 -3.74 5.03
N GLY A 55 2.53 -3.38 4.16
CA GLY A 55 3.33 -4.30 3.37
C GLY A 55 4.77 -3.82 3.26
N TYR A 56 5.74 -4.74 3.21
CA TYR A 56 7.15 -4.41 3.03
C TYR A 56 7.90 -5.57 2.38
N SER A 57 9.11 -5.28 1.88
CA SER A 57 10.02 -6.30 1.37
C SER A 57 11.14 -6.57 2.39
N PRO A 58 11.44 -7.84 2.74
CA PRO A 58 12.61 -8.13 3.58
C PRO A 58 13.94 -7.92 2.84
N LEU A 59 13.90 -7.85 1.50
CA LEU A 59 15.08 -7.63 0.65
C LEU A 59 15.42 -6.14 0.48
N ASP A 60 14.48 -5.25 0.78
CA ASP A 60 14.61 -3.83 0.54
C ASP A 60 13.94 -3.04 1.64
N LYS A 61 14.78 -2.47 2.50
CA LYS A 61 14.39 -1.71 3.69
C LYS A 61 14.30 -0.20 3.43
N THR A 62 14.11 0.22 2.18
CA THR A 62 13.99 1.66 1.82
C THR A 62 12.56 2.18 1.80
N PHE A 63 11.56 1.31 2.02
CA PHE A 63 10.16 1.71 2.02
C PHE A 63 9.29 0.80 2.91
N ILE A 64 8.13 1.30 3.27
CA ILE A 64 7.01 0.55 3.86
C ILE A 64 5.75 1.02 3.14
N LEU A 65 4.87 0.10 2.72
CA LEU A 65 3.55 0.45 2.20
C LEU A 65 2.55 0.44 3.35
N LEU A 66 1.74 1.49 3.45
CA LEU A 66 0.64 1.62 4.41
C LEU A 66 -0.67 1.75 3.64
N HIS A 67 -1.69 0.99 4.00
CA HIS A 67 -3.02 1.15 3.43
C HIS A 67 -3.56 2.56 3.75
N ALA A 68 -3.87 3.33 2.71
CA ALA A 68 -4.28 4.73 2.81
C ALA A 68 -5.81 4.92 2.69
N GLY A 69 -6.55 3.83 2.43
CA GLY A 69 -7.97 3.89 2.12
C GLY A 69 -8.23 3.79 0.62
N GLY A 70 -9.37 4.29 0.18
CA GLY A 70 -9.79 4.25 -1.22
C GLY A 70 -11.31 4.17 -1.35
N GLU A 71 -11.85 4.55 -2.51
CA GLU A 71 -13.31 4.62 -2.71
C GLU A 71 -13.96 3.23 -2.73
N GLY A 72 -15.10 3.11 -2.06
CA GLY A 72 -15.76 1.84 -1.82
C GLY A 72 -16.69 1.36 -2.93
N ASN A 73 -16.42 0.19 -3.52
CA ASN A 73 -17.35 -0.52 -4.41
C ASN A 73 -18.46 -1.27 -3.63
N GLY A 74 -19.18 -0.61 -2.72
CA GLY A 74 -20.40 -1.14 -2.08
C GLY A 74 -20.39 -1.23 -0.54
N GLU A 75 -21.40 -1.86 0.03
CA GLU A 75 -21.61 -1.97 1.49
C GLU A 75 -20.72 -3.05 2.14
N LEU A 76 -20.19 -2.73 3.33
CA LEU A 76 -19.56 -3.69 4.23
C LEU A 76 -20.66 -4.45 4.98
N THR A 77 -20.72 -5.78 4.82
CA THR A 77 -21.65 -6.64 5.53
C THR A 77 -20.88 -7.69 6.31
N GLN A 78 -21.43 -8.20 7.42
CA GLN A 78 -20.76 -9.25 8.20
C GLN A 78 -20.41 -10.49 7.37
N SER A 79 -21.20 -10.79 6.33
CA SER A 79 -20.98 -11.94 5.45
C SER A 79 -19.80 -11.77 4.49
N ASN A 80 -19.36 -10.53 4.18
CA ASN A 80 -18.29 -10.28 3.21
C ASN A 80 -16.97 -9.78 3.83
N VAL A 81 -16.93 -9.44 5.13
CA VAL A 81 -15.72 -8.91 5.81
C VAL A 81 -14.49 -9.80 5.61
N LYS A 82 -14.65 -11.12 5.76
CA LYS A 82 -13.51 -12.06 5.69
C LYS A 82 -12.90 -12.11 4.28
N GLU A 83 -13.74 -12.11 3.26
CA GLU A 83 -13.30 -12.11 1.86
C GLU A 83 -12.59 -10.80 1.53
N ILE A 84 -13.15 -9.67 1.97
CA ILE A 84 -12.55 -8.34 1.80
C ILE A 84 -11.17 -8.31 2.47
N LEU A 85 -11.06 -8.74 3.73
CA LEU A 85 -9.78 -8.74 4.43
C LEU A 85 -8.73 -9.63 3.74
N ASN A 86 -9.14 -10.78 3.19
CA ASN A 86 -8.25 -11.65 2.44
C ASN A 86 -7.79 -10.99 1.13
N GLY A 87 -8.71 -10.39 0.38
CA GLY A 87 -8.41 -9.63 -0.83
C GLY A 87 -7.44 -8.48 -0.54
N MET A 88 -7.63 -7.77 0.59
CA MET A 88 -6.75 -6.67 0.97
C MET A 88 -5.30 -7.13 1.19
N LYS A 89 -5.09 -8.27 1.85
CA LYS A 89 -3.75 -8.84 2.04
C LYS A 89 -3.12 -9.28 0.72
N GLU A 90 -3.91 -9.86 -0.19
CA GLU A 90 -3.45 -10.27 -1.51
C GLU A 90 -2.98 -9.06 -2.34
N ILE A 91 -3.79 -8.00 -2.39
CA ILE A 91 -3.47 -6.78 -3.14
C ILE A 91 -2.27 -6.06 -2.52
N MET A 92 -2.18 -5.97 -1.19
CA MET A 92 -1.01 -5.36 -0.51
C MET A 92 0.30 -6.07 -0.90
N ASN A 93 0.30 -7.41 -0.93
CA ASN A 93 1.46 -8.17 -1.39
C ASN A 93 1.78 -7.93 -2.88
N ALA A 94 0.75 -7.78 -3.72
CA ALA A 94 0.93 -7.45 -5.12
C ALA A 94 1.51 -6.02 -5.29
N ALA A 95 1.07 -5.05 -4.49
CA ALA A 95 1.58 -3.69 -4.47
C ALA A 95 3.06 -3.64 -4.07
N VAL A 96 3.48 -4.41 -3.05
CA VAL A 96 4.91 -4.54 -2.67
C VAL A 96 5.74 -5.03 -3.85
N ARG A 97 5.29 -6.07 -4.55
CA ARG A 97 6.00 -6.61 -5.73
C ARG A 97 6.04 -5.61 -6.88
N TRP A 98 4.94 -4.90 -7.11
CA TRP A 98 4.86 -3.87 -8.13
C TRP A 98 5.82 -2.72 -7.82
N TRP A 99 5.84 -2.21 -6.58
CA TRP A 99 6.75 -1.15 -6.15
C TRP A 99 8.21 -1.55 -6.36
N MET A 100 8.60 -2.73 -5.87
CA MET A 100 9.96 -3.26 -6.03
C MET A 100 10.44 -3.27 -7.49
N LYS A 101 9.55 -3.56 -8.43
CA LYS A 101 9.86 -3.61 -9.86
C LYS A 101 9.95 -2.21 -10.50
N ASN A 102 9.14 -1.27 -10.03
CA ASN A 102 8.93 0.01 -10.73
C ASN A 102 9.61 1.21 -10.08
N LYS A 103 9.91 1.18 -8.77
CA LYS A 103 10.38 2.34 -7.99
C LYS A 103 11.60 3.09 -8.54
N ASN A 104 12.45 2.43 -9.33
CA ASN A 104 13.63 3.04 -9.95
C ASN A 104 13.35 3.69 -11.32
N ASN A 105 12.15 3.46 -11.88
CA ASN A 105 11.74 3.93 -13.21
C ASN A 105 10.59 4.95 -13.15
N ILE A 106 10.01 5.15 -11.96
CA ILE A 106 8.99 6.17 -11.70
C ILE A 106 9.68 7.54 -11.67
N LYS A 107 9.14 8.49 -12.42
CA LYS A 107 9.65 9.86 -12.55
C LYS A 107 8.78 10.84 -11.77
#